data_AF-A0A2N6J8H8-F1
#
_entry.id   AF-A0A2N6J8H8-F1
#
_cell.length_a   1.000
_cell.length_b   1.000
_cell.length_c   1.000
_cell.angle_alpha   90.00
_cell.angle_beta   90.00
_cell.angle_gamma   90.00
#
_symmetry.space_group_name_H-M   'P 1'
#
loop_
_entity.id
_entity.type
_entity.pdbx_description
1 polymer ?
#
loop_
_entity_poly.entity_id
_entity_poly.type
_entity_poly.pdbx_seq_one_letter_code
_entity_poly.pdbx_strand_id
1 'polypeptide(L)'
;MDNLTAPRTGHKTLLYSELVTDLTDFKADIAVLGVPFGAAYGPRQYSNDQTNAPQALRDLSDRMVRHPSHYDFDIDGPLLQEREDIRFVDCGDVLPDLAQPELHKQRAESAVRQILRGGALPIVLGGDHGITNPVLRGFDEVGPITLVHIDAHLDWRDEVNGVRDGLSSVIRRASELPYVKHIVQIGLRAQGSGRPADYRAAKEWGADLISAYELHDIGMDAVLARIPDGGNYYLTIDADGLDCAIMPAVDGPAPGGVTFLQARKLIHGLVRKGRVVGMDIVEIQPAKDNASKISGVTAGRLIVNLIGATIRAGYFDKK
;
A
#
# COMPACT_ATOMS: atom_id res chain seq x y z
N MET A 1 45.08 14.32 0.90
CA MET A 1 44.03 15.09 1.59
C MET A 1 42.81 14.91 0.73
N ASP A 2 42.10 13.80 0.96
CA ASP A 2 41.08 13.33 0.02
C ASP A 2 39.73 13.71 0.60
N ASN A 3 39.26 14.90 0.22
CA ASN A 3 38.17 15.59 0.91
C ASN A 3 36.91 15.79 0.08
N LEU A 4 36.61 14.91 -0.89
CA LEU A 4 35.30 14.93 -1.56
C LEU A 4 34.83 13.51 -1.87
N THR A 5 33.68 13.15 -1.31
CA THR A 5 32.92 11.95 -1.67
C THR A 5 31.91 12.32 -2.74
N ALA A 6 31.73 11.48 -3.76
CA ALA A 6 30.67 11.65 -4.74
C ALA A 6 29.31 11.75 -4.03
N PRO A 7 28.36 12.58 -4.51
CA PRO A 7 26.99 12.56 -4.02
C PRO A 7 26.45 11.13 -4.07
N ARG A 8 25.75 10.69 -3.02
CA ARG A 8 24.95 9.45 -3.09
C ARG A 8 23.88 9.68 -4.17
N THR A 9 24.07 9.14 -5.36
CA THR A 9 22.96 8.89 -6.28
C THR A 9 22.10 7.78 -5.66
N GLY A 10 20.78 7.86 -5.86
CA GLY A 10 19.75 7.20 -5.04
C GLY A 10 19.80 5.66 -4.93
N HIS A 11 18.79 5.08 -4.29
CA HIS A 11 18.76 3.65 -4.02
C HIS A 11 18.13 2.88 -5.18
N LYS A 12 18.71 1.72 -5.49
CA LYS A 12 18.14 0.78 -6.49
C LYS A 12 17.00 -0.08 -5.93
N THR A 13 16.93 -0.22 -4.61
CA THR A 13 15.97 -1.08 -3.90
C THR A 13 15.47 -0.38 -2.64
N LEU A 14 14.28 -0.75 -2.19
CA LEU A 14 13.72 -0.24 -0.95
C LEU A 14 14.39 -0.92 0.26
N LEU A 15 14.81 -0.12 1.25
CA LEU A 15 15.35 -0.57 2.53
C LEU A 15 16.53 -1.55 2.41
N TYR A 16 17.40 -1.33 1.43
CA TYR A 16 18.62 -2.12 1.16
C TYR A 16 18.38 -3.61 0.86
N SER A 17 17.16 -3.96 0.44
CA SER A 17 16.80 -5.33 0.05
C SER A 17 17.54 -5.78 -1.22
N GLU A 18 17.61 -7.09 -1.41
CA GLU A 18 18.19 -7.73 -2.60
C GLU A 18 17.29 -7.47 -3.84
N LEU A 19 17.87 -7.06 -4.97
CA LEU A 19 17.11 -6.86 -6.22
C LEU A 19 16.87 -8.21 -6.92
N VAL A 20 15.61 -8.56 -7.19
CA VAL A 20 15.21 -9.81 -7.86
C VAL A 20 14.15 -9.55 -8.93
N THR A 21 14.55 -9.42 -10.20
CA THR A 21 13.62 -9.10 -11.30
C THR A 21 13.10 -10.33 -12.05
N ASP A 22 13.70 -11.50 -11.87
CA ASP A 22 13.21 -12.76 -12.42
C ASP A 22 12.36 -13.47 -11.36
N LEU A 23 11.08 -13.66 -11.66
CA LEU A 23 10.12 -14.31 -10.77
C LEU A 23 9.94 -15.81 -11.08
N THR A 24 10.72 -16.36 -12.02
CA THR A 24 10.78 -17.80 -12.28
C THR A 24 11.29 -18.52 -11.03
N ASP A 25 10.55 -19.52 -10.55
CA ASP A 25 10.85 -20.27 -9.32
C ASP A 25 11.07 -19.39 -8.06
N PHE A 26 10.40 -18.23 -8.02
CA PHE A 26 10.55 -17.24 -6.96
C PHE A 26 10.25 -17.79 -5.55
N LYS A 27 11.13 -17.46 -4.58
CA LYS A 27 10.97 -17.77 -3.15
C LYS A 27 11.52 -16.65 -2.28
N ALA A 28 10.71 -16.00 -1.48
CA ALA A 28 11.14 -14.99 -0.51
C ALA A 28 10.14 -14.93 0.64
N ASP A 29 10.52 -14.27 1.73
CA ASP A 29 9.62 -14.03 2.87
C ASP A 29 8.87 -12.70 2.69
N ILE A 30 9.55 -11.69 2.15
CA ILE A 30 8.99 -10.35 1.92
C ILE A 30 9.46 -9.88 0.53
N ALA A 31 8.53 -9.34 -0.27
CA ALA A 31 8.82 -8.85 -1.60
C ALA A 31 8.23 -7.45 -1.81
N VAL A 32 9.07 -6.48 -2.17
CA VAL A 32 8.63 -5.16 -2.62
C VAL A 32 8.36 -5.22 -4.12
N LEU A 33 7.28 -4.61 -4.60
CA LEU A 33 6.99 -4.50 -6.03
C LEU A 33 6.51 -3.09 -6.35
N GLY A 34 7.12 -2.40 -7.31
CA GLY A 34 6.57 -1.16 -7.84
C GLY A 34 5.54 -1.42 -8.93
N VAL A 35 4.39 -0.77 -8.84
CA VAL A 35 3.37 -0.75 -9.91
C VAL A 35 3.04 0.72 -10.18
N PRO A 36 3.81 1.41 -11.03
CA PRO A 36 3.70 2.86 -11.20
C PRO A 36 2.50 3.32 -12.06
N PHE A 37 1.86 2.45 -12.85
CA PHE A 37 0.87 2.88 -13.84
C PHE A 37 -0.51 2.23 -13.61
N GLY A 38 -1.52 3.06 -13.29
CA GLY A 38 -2.92 2.65 -13.18
C GLY A 38 -3.70 2.81 -14.48
N ALA A 39 -5.02 2.65 -14.40
CA ALA A 39 -5.93 2.90 -15.53
C ALA A 39 -6.37 4.37 -15.55
N ALA A 40 -5.74 5.16 -16.41
CA ALA A 40 -6.02 6.60 -16.51
C ALA A 40 -7.42 6.92 -17.05
N TYR A 41 -8.07 7.97 -16.52
CA TYR A 41 -9.35 8.49 -17.04
C TYR A 41 -9.20 9.41 -18.27
N GLY A 42 -7.97 9.66 -18.70
CA GLY A 42 -7.64 10.45 -19.87
C GLY A 42 -6.15 10.45 -20.16
N PRO A 43 -5.74 10.92 -21.36
CA PRO A 43 -4.36 10.79 -21.84
C PRO A 43 -3.33 11.51 -20.96
N ARG A 44 -3.70 12.63 -20.33
CA ARG A 44 -2.80 13.39 -19.45
C ARG A 44 -2.54 12.74 -18.10
N GLN A 45 -3.36 11.76 -17.72
CA GLN A 45 -3.25 11.07 -16.44
C GLN A 45 -2.47 9.76 -16.54
N TYR A 46 -2.11 9.30 -17.75
CA TYR A 46 -1.37 8.06 -17.91
C TYR A 46 0.03 8.12 -17.28
N SER A 47 0.72 9.25 -17.43
CA SER A 47 2.00 9.52 -16.79
C SER A 47 1.85 10.72 -15.85
N ASN A 48 1.16 10.50 -14.73
CA ASN A 48 1.01 11.48 -13.65
C ASN A 48 2.21 11.47 -12.69
N ASP A 49 2.22 12.35 -11.69
CA ASP A 49 3.35 12.42 -10.74
C ASP A 49 3.44 11.17 -9.85
N GLN A 50 2.30 10.51 -9.60
CA GLN A 50 2.26 9.26 -8.84
C GLN A 50 3.10 8.15 -9.47
N THR A 51 3.27 8.15 -10.79
CA THR A 51 4.15 7.18 -11.47
C THR A 51 5.60 7.19 -10.99
N ASN A 52 6.05 8.28 -10.36
CA ASN A 52 7.40 8.43 -9.80
C ASN A 52 7.52 7.92 -8.36
N ALA A 53 6.40 7.61 -7.68
CA ALA A 53 6.39 7.27 -6.26
C ALA A 53 7.22 6.01 -5.90
N PRO A 54 7.23 4.92 -6.70
CA PRO A 54 8.04 3.75 -6.36
C PRO A 54 9.53 4.07 -6.25
N GLN A 55 10.09 4.79 -7.24
CA GLN A 55 11.49 5.21 -7.21
C GLN A 55 11.76 6.23 -6.11
N ALA A 56 10.87 7.21 -5.91
CA ALA A 56 11.03 8.21 -4.86
C ALA A 56 11.06 7.59 -3.46
N LEU A 57 10.26 6.55 -3.20
CA LEU A 57 10.29 5.81 -1.95
C LEU A 57 11.58 5.02 -1.78
N ARG A 58 12.06 4.34 -2.83
CA ARG A 58 13.38 3.67 -2.79
C ARG A 58 14.48 4.67 -2.43
N ASP A 59 14.52 5.83 -3.09
CA ASP A 59 15.51 6.88 -2.84
C ASP A 59 15.49 7.45 -1.41
N LEU A 60 14.39 7.27 -0.70
CA LEU A 60 14.24 7.68 0.70
C LEU A 60 14.61 6.60 1.71
N SER A 61 15.13 5.44 1.30
CA SER A 61 15.47 4.33 2.21
C SER A 61 16.36 4.77 3.38
N ASP A 62 17.44 5.54 3.13
CA ASP A 62 18.31 6.10 4.18
C ASP A 62 17.57 7.01 5.19
N ARG A 63 16.44 7.60 4.80
CA ARG A 63 15.60 8.45 5.67
C ARG A 63 14.53 7.67 6.41
N MET A 64 14.11 6.52 5.86
CA MET A 64 13.16 5.61 6.49
C MET A 64 13.87 4.75 7.56
N VAL A 65 15.02 4.18 7.21
CA VAL A 65 15.87 3.35 8.05
C VAL A 65 17.32 3.61 7.65
N ARG A 66 18.06 4.38 8.44
CA ARG A 66 19.47 4.69 8.12
C ARG A 66 20.41 3.52 8.37
N HIS A 67 20.14 2.74 9.41
CA HIS A 67 20.95 1.62 9.86
C HIS A 67 20.04 0.46 10.25
N PRO A 68 19.81 -0.54 9.36
CA PRO A 68 18.85 -1.62 9.60
C PRO A 68 19.07 -2.44 10.87
N SER A 69 20.29 -2.50 11.38
CA SER A 69 20.66 -3.20 12.62
C SER A 69 20.49 -2.37 13.89
N HIS A 70 20.12 -1.09 13.78
CA HIS A 70 19.91 -0.24 14.96
C HIS A 70 18.48 -0.37 15.49
N TYR A 71 18.32 -0.11 16.78
CA TYR A 71 17.04 -0.20 17.46
C TYR A 71 16.04 0.84 16.92
N ASP A 72 14.85 0.37 16.57
CA ASP A 72 13.75 1.16 16.07
C ASP A 72 12.53 1.03 17.00
N PHE A 73 12.08 2.16 17.55
CA PHE A 73 10.99 2.21 18.53
C PHE A 73 9.61 1.88 17.93
N ASP A 74 9.42 2.02 16.62
CA ASP A 74 8.14 1.71 16.00
C ASP A 74 7.90 0.19 15.94
N ILE A 75 8.97 -0.60 15.90
CA ILE A 75 8.94 -2.06 15.78
C ILE A 75 9.66 -2.77 16.93
N ASP A 76 10.06 -2.03 17.97
CA ASP A 76 10.74 -2.51 19.18
C ASP A 76 12.03 -3.30 18.89
N GLY A 77 12.84 -2.88 17.91
CA GLY A 77 14.05 -3.63 17.55
C GLY A 77 14.62 -3.23 16.19
N PRO A 78 15.66 -3.92 15.68
CA PRO A 78 16.16 -3.68 14.34
C PRO A 78 15.14 -4.09 13.26
N LEU A 79 15.34 -3.61 12.02
CA LEU A 79 14.40 -3.82 10.90
C LEU A 79 14.00 -5.29 10.72
N LEU A 80 14.99 -6.18 10.71
CA LEU A 80 14.79 -7.63 10.58
C LEU A 80 14.79 -8.37 11.92
N GLN A 81 14.70 -7.66 13.05
CA GLN A 81 14.61 -8.26 14.39
C GLN A 81 15.74 -9.27 14.69
N GLU A 82 16.96 -8.95 14.25
CA GLU A 82 18.17 -9.78 14.39
C GLU A 82 18.09 -11.13 13.65
N ARG A 83 17.09 -11.32 12.78
CA ARG A 83 16.95 -12.50 11.93
C ARG A 83 17.80 -12.36 10.67
N GLU A 84 18.66 -13.33 10.43
CA GLU A 84 19.48 -13.44 9.21
C GLU A 84 18.86 -14.37 8.16
N ASP A 85 17.84 -15.15 8.53
CA ASP A 85 17.22 -16.16 7.68
C ASP A 85 16.01 -15.67 6.89
N ILE A 86 15.60 -14.40 7.10
CA ILE A 86 14.53 -13.71 6.39
C ILE A 86 15.05 -13.20 5.04
N ARG A 87 14.50 -13.73 3.95
CA ARG A 87 14.80 -13.25 2.61
C ARG A 87 13.87 -12.09 2.24
N PHE A 88 14.41 -10.87 2.35
CA PHE A 88 13.73 -9.63 1.98
C PHE A 88 14.27 -9.08 0.65
N VAL A 89 13.39 -9.02 -0.36
CA VAL A 89 13.76 -8.66 -1.74
C VAL A 89 12.93 -7.50 -2.29
N ASP A 90 13.45 -6.80 -3.29
CA ASP A 90 12.74 -5.84 -4.13
C ASP A 90 12.69 -6.38 -5.55
N CYS A 91 11.49 -6.49 -6.10
CA CYS A 91 11.22 -7.08 -7.40
C CYS A 91 11.26 -6.06 -8.56
N GLY A 92 11.69 -4.83 -8.28
CA GLY A 92 11.70 -3.76 -9.27
C GLY A 92 10.28 -3.30 -9.60
N ASP A 93 10.07 -2.84 -10.84
CA ASP A 93 8.80 -2.26 -11.27
C ASP A 93 8.16 -3.08 -12.40
N VAL A 94 6.84 -3.21 -12.34
CA VAL A 94 6.05 -3.63 -13.49
C VAL A 94 5.87 -2.41 -14.39
N LEU A 95 6.54 -2.37 -15.54
CA LEU A 95 6.38 -1.28 -16.50
C LEU A 95 5.38 -1.63 -17.61
N PRO A 96 4.63 -0.64 -18.14
CA PRO A 96 3.77 -0.85 -19.28
C PRO A 96 4.59 -1.12 -20.54
N ASP A 97 4.04 -1.95 -21.42
CA ASP A 97 4.54 -2.13 -22.77
C ASP A 97 3.75 -1.21 -23.69
N LEU A 98 4.42 -0.21 -24.27
CA LEU A 98 3.73 0.75 -25.14
C LEU A 98 3.20 0.11 -26.43
N ALA A 99 3.71 -1.06 -26.83
CA ALA A 99 3.14 -1.81 -27.94
C ALA A 99 1.87 -2.58 -27.54
N GLN A 100 1.70 -2.87 -26.25
CA GLN A 100 0.60 -3.66 -25.69
C GLN A 100 0.14 -3.09 -24.33
N PRO A 101 -0.36 -1.85 -24.28
CA PRO A 101 -0.63 -1.13 -23.02
C PRO A 101 -1.66 -1.84 -22.14
N GLU A 102 -2.61 -2.54 -22.74
CA GLU A 102 -3.63 -3.33 -22.04
C GLU A 102 -3.06 -4.50 -21.24
N LEU A 103 -1.87 -5.01 -21.62
CA LEU A 103 -1.24 -6.13 -20.90
C LEU A 103 -0.60 -5.72 -19.59
N HIS A 104 -0.40 -4.42 -19.34
CA HIS A 104 0.29 -3.95 -18.14
C HIS A 104 -0.40 -4.46 -16.85
N LYS A 105 -1.73 -4.40 -16.80
CA LYS A 105 -2.54 -4.91 -15.68
C LYS A 105 -2.35 -6.41 -15.47
N GLN A 106 -2.32 -7.19 -16.56
CA GLN A 106 -2.14 -8.64 -16.50
C GLN A 106 -0.72 -9.00 -16.02
N ARG A 107 0.29 -8.21 -16.37
CA ARG A 107 1.65 -8.38 -15.87
C ARG A 107 1.73 -8.10 -14.37
N ALA A 108 1.08 -7.05 -13.89
CA ALA A 108 1.02 -6.74 -12.45
C ALA A 108 0.32 -7.86 -11.67
N GLU A 109 -0.83 -8.33 -12.17
CA GLU A 109 -1.55 -9.47 -11.59
C GLU A 109 -0.69 -10.74 -11.55
N SER A 110 -0.01 -11.07 -12.66
CA SER A 110 0.88 -12.23 -12.75
C SER A 110 2.08 -12.14 -11.82
N ALA A 111 2.69 -10.96 -11.68
CA ALA A 111 3.80 -10.74 -10.77
C ALA A 111 3.38 -10.96 -9.30
N VAL A 112 2.24 -10.39 -8.90
CA VAL A 112 1.69 -10.58 -7.54
C VAL A 112 1.40 -12.05 -7.27
N ARG A 113 0.80 -12.77 -8.22
CA ARG A 113 0.53 -14.21 -8.08
C ARG A 113 1.80 -15.04 -7.91
N GLN A 114 2.86 -14.73 -8.67
CA GLN A 114 4.16 -15.41 -8.53
C GLN A 114 4.80 -15.13 -7.17
N ILE A 115 4.76 -13.88 -6.70
CA ILE A 115 5.25 -13.48 -5.37
C ILE A 115 4.53 -14.27 -4.26
N LEU A 116 3.19 -14.33 -4.31
CA LEU A 116 2.37 -15.06 -3.34
C LEU A 116 2.67 -16.56 -3.33
N ARG A 117 2.77 -17.21 -4.50
CA ARG A 117 3.16 -18.63 -4.63
C ARG A 117 4.61 -18.89 -4.15
N GLY A 118 5.43 -17.85 -4.17
CA GLY A 118 6.76 -17.87 -3.57
C GLY A 118 6.76 -17.88 -2.04
N GLY A 119 5.61 -17.67 -1.40
CA GLY A 119 5.45 -17.60 0.06
C GLY A 119 5.68 -16.20 0.64
N ALA A 120 5.92 -15.20 -0.22
CA ALA A 120 6.28 -13.85 0.22
C ALA A 120 5.05 -13.02 0.60
N LEU A 121 5.25 -12.10 1.56
CA LEU A 121 4.37 -10.97 1.81
C LEU A 121 4.66 -9.86 0.77
N PRO A 122 3.75 -9.58 -0.19
CA PRO A 122 3.89 -8.47 -1.12
C PRO A 122 3.67 -7.11 -0.43
N ILE A 123 4.60 -6.19 -0.66
CA ILE A 123 4.50 -4.77 -0.33
C ILE A 123 4.57 -3.99 -1.65
N VAL A 124 3.45 -3.46 -2.09
CA VAL A 124 3.35 -2.80 -3.40
C VAL A 124 3.49 -1.30 -3.25
N LEU A 125 4.40 -0.71 -4.02
CA LEU A 125 4.58 0.73 -4.12
C LEU A 125 3.79 1.22 -5.33
N GLY A 126 2.81 2.06 -5.08
CA GLY A 126 1.84 2.46 -6.08
C GLY A 126 2.30 3.58 -7.00
N GLY A 127 1.57 3.70 -8.11
CA GLY A 127 1.18 4.95 -8.73
C GLY A 127 -0.16 5.42 -8.17
N ASP A 128 -1.11 5.77 -9.05
CA ASP A 128 -2.49 6.06 -8.62
C ASP A 128 -3.19 4.82 -8.01
N HIS A 129 -4.30 5.02 -7.31
CA HIS A 129 -5.00 3.95 -6.59
C HIS A 129 -5.51 2.84 -7.53
N GLY A 130 -5.66 3.14 -8.82
CA GLY A 130 -6.14 2.18 -9.81
C GLY A 130 -5.26 0.93 -9.94
N ILE A 131 -4.00 1.00 -9.51
CA ILE A 131 -3.06 -0.13 -9.50
C ILE A 131 -3.49 -1.25 -8.54
N THR A 132 -4.27 -0.93 -7.51
CA THR A 132 -4.76 -1.92 -6.55
C THR A 132 -5.73 -2.92 -7.21
N ASN A 133 -6.38 -2.55 -8.32
CA ASN A 133 -7.25 -3.43 -9.09
C ASN A 133 -6.54 -4.70 -9.59
N PRO A 134 -5.48 -4.61 -10.44
CA PRO A 134 -4.73 -5.79 -10.86
C PRO A 134 -3.98 -6.46 -9.71
N VAL A 135 -3.56 -5.71 -8.68
CA VAL A 135 -2.91 -6.31 -7.51
C VAL A 135 -3.86 -7.25 -6.78
N LEU A 136 -5.06 -6.80 -6.41
CA LEU A 136 -6.08 -7.63 -5.75
C LEU A 136 -6.51 -8.82 -6.61
N ARG A 137 -6.55 -8.69 -7.94
CA ARG A 137 -6.84 -9.82 -8.85
C ARG A 137 -5.83 -10.97 -8.72
N GLY A 138 -4.57 -10.66 -8.35
CA GLY A 138 -3.51 -11.65 -8.12
C GLY A 138 -3.67 -12.46 -6.83
N PHE A 139 -4.62 -12.10 -5.96
CA PHE A 139 -4.89 -12.79 -4.69
C PHE A 139 -5.96 -13.88 -4.80
N ASP A 140 -6.26 -14.35 -6.01
CA ASP A 140 -7.34 -15.32 -6.27
C ASP A 140 -7.17 -16.67 -5.55
N GLU A 141 -5.94 -17.03 -5.17
CA GLU A 141 -5.60 -18.26 -4.44
C GLU A 141 -5.48 -18.07 -2.91
N VAL A 142 -5.67 -16.85 -2.39
CA VAL A 142 -5.44 -16.51 -0.96
C VAL A 142 -6.73 -16.42 -0.14
N GLY A 143 -7.88 -16.23 -0.79
CA GLY A 143 -9.17 -15.98 -0.15
C GLY A 143 -9.57 -16.94 0.98
N PRO A 144 -10.46 -16.52 1.90
CA PRO A 144 -11.21 -15.25 1.92
C PRO A 144 -10.42 -14.06 2.49
N ILE A 145 -10.64 -12.87 1.93
CA ILE A 145 -9.94 -11.62 2.29
C ILE A 145 -10.92 -10.61 2.90
N THR A 146 -10.46 -9.96 3.97
CA THR A 146 -11.00 -8.68 4.46
C THR A 146 -10.12 -7.56 3.91
N LEU A 147 -10.69 -6.70 3.08
CA LEU A 147 -10.02 -5.52 2.56
C LEU A 147 -10.13 -4.40 3.60
N VAL A 148 -8.99 -3.91 4.05
CA VAL A 148 -8.87 -2.78 4.96
C VAL A 148 -8.29 -1.61 4.17
N HIS A 149 -9.02 -0.50 4.14
CA HIS A 149 -8.77 0.61 3.25
C HIS A 149 -8.65 1.91 4.05
N ILE A 150 -7.47 2.54 4.03
CA ILE A 150 -7.28 3.90 4.55
C ILE A 150 -7.35 4.86 3.36
N ASP A 151 -8.31 5.78 3.39
CA ASP A 151 -8.56 6.74 2.29
C ASP A 151 -9.45 7.89 2.79
N ALA A 152 -9.29 9.09 2.22
CA ALA A 152 -10.23 10.19 2.41
C ALA A 152 -11.51 9.98 1.58
N HIS A 153 -11.39 9.27 0.47
CA HIS A 153 -12.39 9.11 -0.56
C HIS A 153 -13.05 7.73 -0.55
N LEU A 154 -14.14 7.64 -1.30
CA LEU A 154 -15.02 6.47 -1.27
C LEU A 154 -14.53 5.39 -2.25
N ASP A 155 -14.14 5.77 -3.46
CA ASP A 155 -13.65 4.85 -4.50
C ASP A 155 -14.59 3.72 -4.94
N TRP A 156 -15.89 4.05 -4.95
CA TRP A 156 -16.98 3.18 -5.39
C TRP A 156 -17.56 3.49 -6.77
N ARG A 157 -16.93 4.36 -7.58
CA ARG A 157 -17.43 4.69 -8.92
C ARG A 157 -17.52 3.41 -9.76
N ASP A 158 -18.67 3.13 -10.37
CA ASP A 158 -18.76 2.00 -11.30
C ASP A 158 -17.93 2.24 -12.58
N GLU A 159 -17.97 3.47 -13.09
CA GLU A 159 -17.14 3.95 -14.19
C GLU A 159 -16.86 5.46 -14.09
N VAL A 160 -15.77 5.90 -14.72
CA VAL A 160 -15.50 7.31 -15.02
C VAL A 160 -14.95 7.36 -16.45
N ASN A 161 -15.58 8.17 -17.32
CA ASN A 161 -15.19 8.30 -18.73
C ASN A 161 -15.05 6.95 -19.47
N GLY A 162 -15.92 5.98 -19.17
CA GLY A 162 -15.88 4.63 -19.75
C GLY A 162 -14.82 3.69 -19.15
N VAL A 163 -14.03 4.15 -18.17
CA VAL A 163 -13.00 3.35 -17.48
C VAL A 163 -13.58 2.81 -16.17
N ARG A 164 -13.56 1.50 -16.01
CA ARG A 164 -14.05 0.80 -14.80
C ARG A 164 -12.95 0.43 -13.79
N ASP A 165 -11.69 0.45 -14.22
CA ASP A 165 -10.53 0.01 -13.43
C ASP A 165 -9.65 1.19 -12.96
N GLY A 166 -10.17 2.42 -13.02
CA GLY A 166 -9.40 3.60 -12.60
C GLY A 166 -9.43 3.82 -11.09
N LEU A 167 -8.65 4.81 -10.63
CA LEU A 167 -8.44 5.11 -9.22
C LEU A 167 -9.72 5.24 -8.39
N SER A 168 -10.74 5.97 -8.87
CA SER A 168 -12.00 6.11 -8.14
C SER A 168 -12.94 4.90 -8.15
N SER A 169 -12.52 3.75 -8.70
CA SER A 169 -13.34 2.55 -8.87
C SER A 169 -12.82 1.34 -8.09
N VAL A 170 -11.69 1.48 -7.39
CA VAL A 170 -10.91 0.37 -6.83
C VAL A 170 -11.73 -0.48 -5.87
N ILE A 171 -12.43 0.15 -4.93
CA ILE A 171 -13.21 -0.56 -3.91
C ILE A 171 -14.45 -1.18 -4.52
N ARG A 172 -15.07 -0.51 -5.51
CA ARG A 172 -16.16 -1.11 -6.28
C ARG A 172 -15.70 -2.37 -7.03
N ARG A 173 -14.54 -2.36 -7.68
CA ARG A 173 -13.99 -3.56 -8.34
C ARG A 173 -13.64 -4.65 -7.33
N ALA A 174 -13.06 -4.29 -6.18
CA ALA A 174 -12.78 -5.24 -5.11
C ALA A 174 -14.05 -5.94 -4.60
N SER A 175 -15.17 -5.22 -4.49
CA SER A 175 -16.46 -5.75 -4.07
C SER A 175 -17.04 -6.83 -5.00
N GLU A 176 -16.57 -6.87 -6.25
CA GLU A 176 -16.98 -7.83 -7.29
C GLU A 176 -16.11 -9.10 -7.27
N LEU A 177 -14.99 -9.11 -6.52
CA LEU A 177 -14.11 -10.27 -6.40
C LEU A 177 -14.70 -11.32 -5.46
N PRO A 178 -14.86 -12.59 -5.88
CA PRO A 178 -15.57 -13.60 -5.09
C PRO A 178 -14.86 -13.96 -3.78
N TYR A 179 -13.58 -13.65 -3.63
CA TYR A 179 -12.78 -13.89 -2.44
C TYR A 179 -12.67 -12.69 -1.50
N VAL A 180 -13.13 -11.49 -1.87
CA VAL A 180 -13.25 -10.35 -0.95
C VAL A 180 -14.59 -10.46 -0.24
N LYS A 181 -14.56 -10.67 1.09
CA LYS A 181 -15.76 -10.95 1.90
C LYS A 181 -16.15 -9.81 2.83
N HIS A 182 -15.21 -8.95 3.17
CA HIS A 182 -15.44 -7.79 4.02
C HIS A 182 -14.63 -6.61 3.47
N ILE A 183 -15.21 -5.41 3.52
CA ILE A 183 -14.55 -4.15 3.17
C ILE A 183 -14.75 -3.20 4.34
N VAL A 184 -13.65 -2.68 4.88
CA VAL A 184 -13.64 -1.69 5.96
C VAL A 184 -12.86 -0.48 5.46
N GLN A 185 -13.56 0.65 5.28
CA GLN A 185 -12.98 1.91 4.83
C GLN A 185 -12.86 2.88 6.00
N ILE A 186 -11.68 3.46 6.17
CA ILE A 186 -11.30 4.21 7.37
C ILE A 186 -10.74 5.56 6.93
N GLY A 187 -11.31 6.65 7.44
CA GLY A 187 -10.80 8.00 7.18
C GLY A 187 -11.64 8.83 6.20
N LEU A 188 -12.81 8.33 5.79
CA LEU A 188 -13.69 8.98 4.83
C LEU A 188 -14.06 10.40 5.28
N ARG A 189 -13.83 11.40 4.42
CA ARG A 189 -14.10 12.81 4.71
C ARG A 189 -14.08 13.66 3.43
N ALA A 190 -14.50 14.92 3.57
CA ALA A 190 -14.52 15.89 2.49
C ALA A 190 -15.24 15.40 1.21
N GLN A 191 -14.96 16.04 0.08
CA GLN A 191 -15.57 15.70 -1.20
C GLN A 191 -14.56 14.94 -2.07
N GLY A 192 -14.89 13.71 -2.44
CA GLY A 192 -14.23 12.97 -3.52
C GLY A 192 -15.06 12.91 -4.80
N SER A 193 -14.74 11.96 -5.67
CA SER A 193 -15.49 11.71 -6.91
C SER A 193 -16.81 10.95 -6.68
N GLY A 194 -16.95 10.27 -5.55
CA GLY A 194 -18.10 9.44 -5.20
C GLY A 194 -19.42 10.19 -5.23
N ARG A 195 -20.43 9.61 -5.87
CA ARG A 195 -21.79 10.15 -5.96
C ARG A 195 -22.70 9.51 -4.91
N PRO A 196 -23.87 10.10 -4.61
CA PRO A 196 -24.83 9.48 -3.69
C PRO A 196 -25.25 8.05 -4.08
N ALA A 197 -25.26 7.72 -5.38
CA ALA A 197 -25.53 6.36 -5.85
C ALA A 197 -24.39 5.39 -5.52
N ASP A 198 -23.15 5.84 -5.61
CA ASP A 198 -21.96 5.02 -5.28
C ASP A 198 -21.92 4.75 -3.76
N TYR A 199 -22.26 5.74 -2.93
CA TYR A 199 -22.41 5.56 -1.48
C TYR A 199 -23.51 4.56 -1.13
N ARG A 200 -24.67 4.63 -1.80
CA ARG A 200 -25.74 3.63 -1.61
C ARG A 200 -25.28 2.23 -2.00
N ALA A 201 -24.60 2.09 -3.13
CA ALA A 201 -24.05 0.80 -3.56
C ALA A 201 -23.07 0.21 -2.53
N ALA A 202 -22.19 1.04 -1.95
CA ALA A 202 -21.28 0.61 -0.89
C ALA A 202 -22.03 0.09 0.35
N LYS A 203 -23.07 0.82 0.79
CA LYS A 203 -23.90 0.42 1.93
C LYS A 203 -24.73 -0.84 1.65
N GLU A 204 -25.28 -0.95 0.45
CA GLU A 204 -26.08 -2.11 0.00
C GLU A 204 -25.23 -3.38 -0.11
N TRP A 205 -23.97 -3.26 -0.55
CA TRP A 205 -23.01 -4.37 -0.54
C TRP A 205 -22.64 -4.80 0.88
N GLY A 206 -22.68 -3.88 1.85
CA GLY A 206 -22.36 -4.14 3.26
C GLY A 206 -20.97 -3.66 3.69
N ALA A 207 -20.40 -2.67 3.01
CA ALA A 207 -19.12 -2.09 3.41
C ALA A 207 -19.25 -1.32 4.74
N ASP A 208 -18.27 -1.49 5.62
CA ASP A 208 -18.15 -0.69 6.85
C ASP A 208 -17.45 0.62 6.51
N LEU A 209 -18.19 1.72 6.56
CA LEU A 209 -17.76 3.05 6.13
C LEU A 209 -17.53 3.91 7.37
N ILE A 210 -16.26 4.11 7.74
CA ILE A 210 -15.86 4.80 8.96
C ILE A 210 -15.29 6.16 8.57
N SER A 211 -16.05 7.21 8.90
CA SER A 211 -15.60 8.58 8.65
C SER A 211 -14.39 8.93 9.52
N ALA A 212 -13.59 9.90 9.09
CA ALA A 212 -12.50 10.40 9.92
C ALA A 212 -13.02 11.00 11.25
N TYR A 213 -14.20 11.63 11.24
CA TYR A 213 -14.82 12.17 12.44
C TYR A 213 -15.16 11.07 13.45
N GLU A 214 -15.81 10.01 12.96
CA GLU A 214 -16.11 8.84 13.77
C GLU A 214 -14.84 8.20 14.32
N LEU A 215 -13.81 7.99 13.49
CA LEU A 215 -12.52 7.45 13.92
C LEU A 215 -11.91 8.28 15.06
N HIS A 216 -11.96 9.61 14.97
CA HIS A 216 -11.42 10.49 16.02
C HIS A 216 -12.25 10.45 17.31
N ASP A 217 -13.57 10.25 17.19
CA ASP A 217 -14.47 10.13 18.35
C ASP A 217 -14.31 8.78 19.08
N ILE A 218 -14.22 7.67 18.34
CA ILE A 218 -14.23 6.30 18.92
C ILE A 218 -12.84 5.69 19.10
N GLY A 219 -11.85 6.20 18.38
CA GLY A 219 -10.48 5.69 18.36
C GLY A 219 -10.29 4.38 17.57
N MET A 220 -9.03 4.10 17.22
CA MET A 220 -8.68 2.95 16.38
C MET A 220 -8.94 1.59 17.03
N ASP A 221 -9.01 1.49 18.37
CA ASP A 221 -9.37 0.21 19.03
C ASP A 221 -10.81 -0.22 18.69
N ALA A 222 -11.74 0.73 18.68
CA ALA A 222 -13.13 0.46 18.33
C ALA A 222 -13.28 0.10 16.85
N VAL A 223 -12.45 0.70 15.98
CA VAL A 223 -12.36 0.31 14.56
C VAL A 223 -11.82 -1.11 14.40
N LEU A 224 -10.71 -1.45 15.07
CA LEU A 224 -10.14 -2.81 15.07
C LEU A 224 -11.13 -3.87 15.58
N ALA A 225 -12.03 -3.50 16.49
CA ALA A 225 -13.07 -4.41 16.99
C ALA A 225 -14.15 -4.73 15.93
N ARG A 226 -14.32 -3.91 14.89
CA ARG A 226 -15.23 -4.18 13.76
C ARG A 226 -14.62 -5.12 12.71
N ILE A 227 -13.30 -5.25 12.70
CA ILE A 227 -12.58 -6.15 11.79
C ILE A 227 -12.63 -7.57 12.38
N PRO A 228 -13.10 -8.59 11.63
CA PRO A 228 -13.17 -9.98 12.10
C PRO A 228 -11.79 -10.50 12.54
N ASP A 229 -11.73 -11.34 13.57
CA ASP A 229 -10.49 -12.04 13.97
C ASP A 229 -10.19 -13.25 13.09
N GLY A 230 -8.92 -13.66 13.05
CA GLY A 230 -8.44 -14.87 12.39
C GLY A 230 -8.45 -14.83 10.85
N GLY A 231 -8.77 -13.69 10.24
CA GLY A 231 -8.88 -13.56 8.78
C GLY A 231 -7.56 -13.24 8.07
N ASN A 232 -7.60 -13.33 6.73
CA ASN A 232 -6.61 -12.73 5.86
C ASN A 232 -6.98 -11.27 5.60
N TYR A 233 -6.07 -10.34 5.85
CA TYR A 233 -6.26 -8.90 5.65
C TYR A 233 -5.39 -8.42 4.49
N TYR A 234 -5.98 -7.73 3.53
CA TYR A 234 -5.22 -6.91 2.58
C TYR A 234 -5.36 -5.45 3.00
N LEU A 235 -4.23 -4.76 3.21
CA LEU A 235 -4.21 -3.37 3.63
C LEU A 235 -3.85 -2.47 2.44
N THR A 236 -4.79 -1.68 1.97
CA THR A 236 -4.53 -0.65 0.96
C THR A 236 -4.56 0.72 1.62
N ILE A 237 -3.49 1.50 1.41
CA ILE A 237 -3.33 2.84 1.99
C ILE A 237 -3.25 3.85 0.86
N ASP A 238 -4.34 4.57 0.62
CA ASP A 238 -4.28 5.84 -0.08
C ASP A 238 -3.54 6.85 0.83
N ALA A 239 -2.49 7.46 0.29
CA ALA A 239 -1.74 8.48 1.00
C ALA A 239 -2.64 9.64 1.45
N ASP A 240 -3.69 9.99 0.70
CA ASP A 240 -4.58 11.09 1.05
C ASP A 240 -5.54 10.76 2.21
N GLY A 241 -5.65 9.48 2.57
CA GLY A 241 -6.35 9.02 3.77
C GLY A 241 -5.68 9.46 5.07
N LEU A 242 -4.36 9.65 5.03
CA LEU A 242 -3.58 10.17 6.17
C LEU A 242 -3.78 11.68 6.31
N ASP A 243 -3.56 12.20 7.52
CA ASP A 243 -3.67 13.63 7.75
C ASP A 243 -2.62 14.43 6.96
N CYS A 244 -3.05 15.53 6.34
CA CYS A 244 -2.19 16.39 5.50
C CYS A 244 -0.99 16.97 6.26
N ALA A 245 -1.01 17.04 7.59
CA ALA A 245 0.15 17.48 8.37
C ALA A 245 1.34 16.51 8.26
N ILE A 246 1.09 15.22 7.97
CA ILE A 246 2.12 14.18 7.88
C ILE A 246 2.23 13.54 6.49
N MET A 247 1.20 13.67 5.65
CA MET A 247 1.16 13.13 4.29
C MET A 247 0.57 14.15 3.28
N PRO A 248 1.17 15.35 3.12
CA PRO A 248 0.63 16.39 2.23
C PRO A 248 0.77 16.11 0.73
N ALA A 249 1.66 15.20 0.32
CA ALA A 249 2.08 15.03 -1.07
C ALA A 249 1.14 14.13 -1.87
N VAL A 250 -0.07 14.62 -2.16
CA VAL A 250 -1.14 13.87 -2.84
C VAL A 250 -1.94 14.78 -3.78
N ASP A 251 -2.81 14.20 -4.62
CA ASP A 251 -3.64 15.02 -5.50
C ASP A 251 -4.83 15.68 -4.79
N GLY A 252 -5.53 14.95 -3.93
CA GLY A 252 -6.72 15.41 -3.21
C GLY A 252 -6.53 15.50 -1.69
N PRO A 253 -5.68 16.38 -1.14
CA PRO A 253 -5.45 16.45 0.30
C PRO A 253 -6.73 16.89 1.04
N ALA A 254 -7.13 16.10 2.05
CA ALA A 254 -8.27 16.42 2.92
C ALA A 254 -7.82 16.56 4.39
N PRO A 255 -8.02 17.70 5.08
CA PRO A 255 -7.62 17.87 6.48
C PRO A 255 -8.36 16.93 7.44
N GLY A 256 -7.75 16.59 8.59
CA GLY A 256 -8.39 15.82 9.67
C GLY A 256 -8.36 14.31 9.46
N GLY A 257 -7.34 13.80 8.76
CA GLY A 257 -7.25 12.40 8.35
C GLY A 257 -6.76 11.44 9.43
N VAL A 258 -6.43 10.22 9.01
CA VAL A 258 -5.83 9.21 9.88
C VAL A 258 -4.45 9.71 10.32
N THR A 259 -4.20 9.76 11.63
CA THR A 259 -2.87 10.12 12.15
C THR A 259 -1.90 8.95 12.02
N PHE A 260 -0.59 9.23 12.04
CA PHE A 260 0.44 8.18 12.00
C PHE A 260 0.27 7.16 13.14
N LEU A 261 -0.09 7.63 14.34
CA LEU A 261 -0.30 6.76 15.50
C LEU A 261 -1.52 5.83 15.31
N GLN A 262 -2.60 6.33 14.72
CA GLN A 262 -3.78 5.52 14.39
C GLN A 262 -3.44 4.50 13.29
N ALA A 263 -2.75 4.90 12.22
CA ALA A 263 -2.34 3.98 11.15
C ALA A 263 -1.37 2.90 11.66
N ARG A 264 -0.37 3.27 12.46
CA ARG A 264 0.51 2.31 13.15
C ARG A 264 -0.28 1.34 14.01
N LYS A 265 -1.24 1.85 14.79
CA LYS A 265 -2.07 1.03 15.66
C LYS A 265 -2.93 0.04 14.86
N LEU A 266 -3.46 0.46 13.71
CA LEU A 266 -4.17 -0.42 12.78
C LEU A 266 -3.25 -1.54 12.28
N ILE A 267 -2.08 -1.21 11.72
CA ILE A 267 -1.12 -2.19 11.17
C ILE A 267 -0.78 -3.27 12.21
N HIS A 268 -0.35 -2.85 13.40
CA HIS A 268 0.01 -3.78 14.48
C HIS A 268 -1.22 -4.56 14.99
N GLY A 269 -2.39 -3.94 15.01
CA GLY A 269 -3.65 -4.57 15.39
C GLY A 269 -4.07 -5.68 14.41
N LEU A 270 -4.00 -5.43 13.11
CA LEU A 270 -4.29 -6.41 12.06
C LEU A 270 -3.37 -7.62 12.17
N VAL A 271 -2.07 -7.40 12.34
CA VAL A 271 -1.08 -8.49 12.51
C VAL A 271 -1.36 -9.32 13.77
N ARG A 272 -1.84 -8.71 14.85
CA ARG A 272 -2.22 -9.45 16.07
C ARG A 272 -3.52 -10.24 15.91
N LYS A 273 -4.47 -9.73 15.12
CA LYS A 273 -5.79 -10.34 14.94
C LYS A 273 -5.79 -11.51 13.96
N GLY A 274 -4.83 -11.60 13.04
CA GLY A 274 -4.84 -12.59 11.96
C GLY A 274 -3.64 -12.46 11.04
N ARG A 275 -3.85 -12.60 9.73
CA ARG A 275 -2.77 -12.62 8.74
C ARG A 275 -2.91 -11.45 7.77
N VAL A 276 -2.02 -10.45 7.87
CA VAL A 276 -1.87 -9.46 6.78
C VAL A 276 -1.18 -10.16 5.60
N VAL A 277 -1.89 -10.31 4.49
CA VAL A 277 -1.43 -11.07 3.31
C VAL A 277 -0.80 -10.20 2.24
N GLY A 278 -0.96 -8.88 2.33
CA GLY A 278 -0.35 -7.92 1.42
C GLY A 278 -0.66 -6.50 1.84
N MET A 279 0.14 -5.56 1.33
CA MET A 279 -0.10 -4.14 1.49
C MET A 279 0.23 -3.39 0.21
N ASP A 280 -0.52 -2.33 -0.09
CA ASP A 280 -0.08 -1.28 -1.02
C ASP A 280 -0.13 0.10 -0.37
N ILE A 281 0.72 1.00 -0.87
CA ILE A 281 0.65 2.44 -0.58
C ILE A 281 0.67 3.19 -1.91
N VAL A 282 -0.36 4.01 -2.14
CA VAL A 282 -0.68 4.62 -3.45
C VAL A 282 -0.87 6.15 -3.33
N GLU A 283 -1.05 6.82 -4.46
CA GLU A 283 -1.42 8.25 -4.58
C GLU A 283 -0.39 9.29 -4.10
N ILE A 284 0.82 8.85 -3.73
CA ILE A 284 1.91 9.76 -3.38
C ILE A 284 2.36 10.51 -4.64
N GLN A 285 2.43 11.84 -4.56
CA GLN A 285 2.96 12.72 -5.61
C GLN A 285 4.30 13.34 -5.14
N PRO A 286 5.45 12.73 -5.45
CA PRO A 286 6.76 13.13 -4.90
C PRO A 286 7.14 14.59 -5.16
N ALA A 287 6.65 15.19 -6.25
CA ALA A 287 6.90 16.59 -6.59
C ALA A 287 6.17 17.56 -5.66
N LYS A 288 5.05 17.14 -5.04
CA LYS A 288 4.29 17.93 -4.06
C LYS A 288 4.82 17.77 -2.63
N ASP A 289 5.75 16.84 -2.37
CA ASP A 289 6.28 16.64 -1.03
C ASP A 289 7.19 17.78 -0.59
N ASN A 290 7.13 18.11 0.69
CA ASN A 290 7.86 19.24 1.25
C ASN A 290 9.38 19.01 1.26
N ALA A 291 10.15 20.03 1.64
CA ALA A 291 11.62 19.93 1.72
C ALA A 291 12.09 18.80 2.64
N SER A 292 11.30 18.47 3.68
CA SER A 292 11.57 17.38 4.61
C SER A 292 11.23 16.01 4.04
N LYS A 293 10.55 15.91 2.89
CA LYS A 293 10.06 14.66 2.28
C LYS A 293 9.20 13.83 3.23
N ILE A 294 8.35 14.51 4.01
CA ILE A 294 7.63 13.88 5.12
C ILE A 294 6.64 12.83 4.64
N SER A 295 6.02 13.00 3.46
CA SER A 295 5.05 12.03 2.96
C SER A 295 5.74 10.72 2.60
N GLY A 296 6.86 10.79 1.87
CA GLY A 296 7.65 9.61 1.55
C GLY A 296 8.24 8.94 2.80
N VAL A 297 8.68 9.72 3.80
CA VAL A 297 9.11 9.16 5.09
C VAL A 297 7.95 8.47 5.80
N THR A 298 6.78 9.10 5.92
CA THR A 298 5.58 8.52 6.55
C THR A 298 5.21 7.19 5.89
N ALA A 299 5.13 7.12 4.56
CA ALA A 299 4.85 5.89 3.82
C ALA A 299 5.87 4.78 4.12
N GLY A 300 7.17 5.11 4.07
CA GLY A 300 8.23 4.19 4.41
C GLY A 300 8.17 3.68 5.85
N ARG A 301 7.82 4.55 6.80
CA ARG A 301 7.64 4.16 8.21
C ARG A 301 6.44 3.24 8.40
N LEU A 302 5.35 3.40 7.65
CA LEU A 302 4.23 2.44 7.67
C LEU A 302 4.65 1.06 7.13
N ILE A 303 5.46 1.03 6.06
CA ILE A 303 6.08 -0.20 5.54
C ILE A 303 6.96 -0.88 6.60
N VAL A 304 7.84 -0.12 7.26
CA VAL A 304 8.68 -0.63 8.35
C VAL A 304 7.83 -1.22 9.48
N ASN A 305 6.75 -0.54 9.87
CA ASN A 305 5.83 -1.03 10.89
C ASN A 305 5.21 -2.38 10.52
N LEU A 306 4.79 -2.58 9.27
CA LEU A 306 4.26 -3.86 8.82
C LEU A 306 5.35 -4.95 8.83
N ILE A 307 6.53 -4.67 8.28
CA ILE A 307 7.65 -5.62 8.24
C ILE A 307 8.01 -6.08 9.65
N GLY A 308 8.29 -5.15 10.56
CA GLY A 308 8.69 -5.48 11.91
C GLY A 308 7.59 -6.21 12.70
N ALA A 309 6.32 -5.80 12.54
CA ALA A 309 5.20 -6.46 13.20
C ALA A 309 5.02 -7.91 12.72
N THR A 310 5.12 -8.16 11.41
CA THR A 310 4.94 -9.51 10.84
C THR A 310 6.07 -10.46 11.24
N ILE A 311 7.32 -10.01 11.23
CA ILE A 311 8.46 -10.79 11.72
C ILE A 311 8.26 -11.16 13.20
N ARG A 312 7.89 -10.20 14.06
CA ARG A 312 7.63 -10.45 15.49
C ARG A 312 6.46 -11.39 15.74
N ALA A 313 5.49 -11.42 14.83
CA ALA A 313 4.36 -12.35 14.90
C ALA A 313 4.70 -13.76 14.38
N GLY A 314 5.97 -14.05 14.05
CA GLY A 314 6.40 -15.37 13.58
C GLY A 314 5.91 -15.70 12.18
N TYR A 315 5.62 -14.70 11.34
CA TYR A 315 5.02 -14.93 10.02
C TYR A 315 5.86 -15.80 9.09
N PHE A 316 7.17 -15.83 9.33
CA PHE A 316 8.21 -16.42 8.50
C PHE A 316 9.02 -17.47 9.27
N ASP A 317 8.46 -17.99 10.37
CA ASP A 317 9.09 -19.07 11.10
C ASP A 317 9.02 -20.36 10.26
N LYS A 318 10.19 -20.93 9.97
CA LYS A 318 10.31 -22.17 9.21
C LYS A 318 9.78 -23.31 10.08
N LYS A 319 8.78 -24.03 9.57
CA LYS A 319 8.24 -25.25 10.20
C LYS A 319 9.21 -26.41 10.11
#